data_AF-A0A1Z9FLF1-F1
#
_entry.id   AF-A0A1Z9FLF1-F1
#
_cell.length_a   1.000
_cell.length_b   1.000
_cell.length_c   1.000
_cell.angle_alpha   90.00
_cell.angle_beta   90.00
_cell.angle_gamma   90.00
#
_symmetry.space_group_name_H-M   'P 1'
#
loop_
_entity.id
_entity.type
_entity.pdbx_description
1 polymer ?
#
loop_
_entity_poly.entity_id
_entity_poly.type
_entity_poly.pdbx_seq_one_letter_code
_entity_poly.pdbx_strand_id
1 'polypeptide(L)' 'MIKEALIKKLEGDIEVAKADLRIFLANPIGVAEHIDYVITAEKKLEALAHAEDKLESLTKL' A
#
# COMPACT_ATOMS: atom_id res chain seq x y z
N MET A 1 13.18 -17.56 10.44
CA MET A 1 11.85 -17.49 11.10
C MET A 1 11.30 -16.07 11.20
N ILE A 2 11.88 -15.14 11.98
CA ILE A 2 11.32 -13.77 12.12
C ILE A 2 11.50 -12.92 10.86
N LYS A 3 12.70 -12.89 10.26
CA LYS A 3 12.97 -12.14 9.02
C LYS A 3 12.05 -12.56 7.87
N GLU A 4 11.90 -13.86 7.66
CA GLU A 4 11.01 -14.42 6.62
C GLU A 4 9.54 -14.12 6.89
N ALA A 5 9.08 -14.18 8.14
CA ALA A 5 7.71 -13.81 8.49
C ALA A 5 7.44 -12.33 8.22
N LEU A 6 8.40 -11.46 8.53
CA LEU A 6 8.29 -10.03 8.27
C LEU A 6 8.32 -9.71 6.77
N ILE A 7 9.16 -10.39 5.99
CA ILE A 7 9.15 -10.31 4.52
C ILE A 7 7.77 -10.64 3.96
N LYS A 8 7.22 -11.81 4.32
CA LYS A 8 5.89 -12.24 3.84
C LYS A 8 4.78 -11.27 4.23
N LYS A 9 4.84 -10.70 5.43
CA LYS A 9 3.88 -9.68 5.86
C LYS A 9 3.97 -8.45 4.96
N LEU A 10 5.18 -7.93 4.72
CA LEU A 10 5.40 -6.74 3.90
C LEU A 10 5.01 -6.97 2.43
N GLU A 11 5.31 -8.14 1.86
CA GLU A 11 4.83 -8.54 0.52
C GLU A 11 3.29 -8.53 0.46
N GLY A 12 2.62 -9.05 1.49
CA GLY A 12 1.17 -8.99 1.60
C GLY A 12 0.64 -7.55 1.71
N ASP A 13 1.25 -6.72 2.56
CA ASP A 13 0.89 -5.31 2.72
C ASP A 13 1.03 -4.55 1.38
N ILE A 14 2.09 -4.84 0.61
CA ILE A 14 2.33 -4.26 -0.73
C ILE A 14 1.20 -4.64 -1.69
N GLU A 15 0.82 -5.91 -1.76
CA GLU A 15 -0.23 -6.35 -2.69
C GLU A 15 -1.61 -5.81 -2.31
N VAL A 16 -1.91 -5.68 -1.01
CA VAL A 16 -3.11 -4.98 -0.53
C VAL A 16 -3.10 -3.51 -0.98
N ALA A 17 -2.00 -2.78 -0.74
CA ALA A 17 -1.91 -1.36 -1.10
C ALA A 17 -2.00 -1.14 -2.63
N LYS A 18 -1.38 -2.01 -3.43
CA LYS A 18 -1.50 -1.99 -4.90
C LYS A 18 -2.92 -2.23 -5.36
N ALA A 19 -3.62 -3.23 -4.81
CA ALA A 19 -4.99 -3.53 -5.18
C ALA A 19 -5.91 -2.33 -4.86
N ASP A 20 -5.79 -1.79 -3.66
CA ASP A 20 -6.52 -0.61 -3.20
C ASP A 20 -6.30 0.60 -4.12
N LEU A 21 -5.04 0.91 -4.43
CA LEU A 21 -4.69 2.06 -5.27
C LEU A 21 -5.19 1.87 -6.70
N ARG A 22 -5.04 0.67 -7.28
CA ARG A 22 -5.54 0.36 -8.64
C ARG A 22 -7.05 0.49 -8.75
N ILE A 23 -7.79 -0.09 -7.81
CA ILE A 23 -9.25 0.00 -7.79
C ILE A 23 -9.68 1.46 -7.65
N PHE A 24 -9.07 2.20 -6.72
CA PHE A 24 -9.39 3.60 -6.49
C PHE A 24 -9.10 4.47 -7.72
N LEU A 25 -7.95 4.31 -8.37
CA LEU A 25 -7.59 5.07 -9.58
C LEU A 25 -8.46 4.70 -10.79
N ALA A 26 -8.87 3.43 -10.93
CA ALA A 26 -9.69 2.97 -12.05
C ALA A 26 -11.16 3.37 -11.92
N ASN A 27 -11.69 3.31 -10.70
CA ASN A 27 -13.08 3.63 -10.43
C ASN A 27 -13.24 4.06 -8.96
N PRO A 28 -13.09 5.36 -8.63
CA PRO A 28 -13.11 5.87 -7.26
C PRO A 28 -14.50 5.88 -6.62
N ILE A 29 -15.36 4.92 -6.96
CA ILE A 29 -16.75 4.84 -6.48
C ILE A 29 -16.77 3.97 -5.22
N GLY A 30 -17.23 4.54 -4.09
CA GLY A 30 -17.93 3.71 -3.11
C GLY A 30 -17.64 3.84 -1.61
N VAL A 31 -16.92 4.84 -1.08
CA VAL A 31 -16.87 4.97 0.40
C VAL A 31 -16.97 6.43 0.84
N ALA A 32 -18.22 6.90 0.89
CA ALA A 32 -18.63 8.23 1.31
C ALA A 32 -18.17 9.37 0.39
N GLU A 33 -18.97 10.42 0.36
CA GLU A 33 -18.82 11.64 -0.43
C GLU A 33 -17.60 12.47 0.03
N HIS A 34 -16.39 11.92 -0.05
CA HIS A 34 -15.15 12.67 0.12
C HIS A 34 -14.62 13.06 -1.25
N ILE A 35 -14.77 14.36 -1.55
CA ILE A 35 -14.39 15.06 -2.78
C ILE A 35 -12.86 15.02 -3.01
N ASP A 36 -12.10 14.62 -1.99
CA ASP A 36 -10.63 14.64 -1.98
C ASP A 36 -10.02 13.38 -2.60
N TYR A 37 -10.35 13.12 -3.87
CA TYR A 37 -9.83 11.96 -4.60
C TYR A 37 -8.30 11.92 -4.62
N VAL A 38 -7.66 13.08 -4.86
CA VAL A 38 -6.20 13.17 -4.92
C VAL A 38 -5.56 12.89 -3.56
N ILE A 39 -6.09 13.48 -2.47
CA ILE A 39 -5.57 13.26 -1.12
C ILE A 39 -5.74 11.79 -0.71
N THR A 40 -6.86 11.17 -1.09
CA THR A 40 -7.10 9.75 -0.83
C THR A 40 -6.14 8.86 -1.63
N ALA A 41 -5.89 9.18 -2.90
CA ALA A 41 -4.92 8.47 -3.73
C ALA A 41 -3.49 8.63 -3.16
N GLU A 42 -3.13 9.82 -2.70
CA GLU A 42 -1.83 10.09 -2.07
C GLU A 42 -1.64 9.26 -0.81
N LYS A 43 -2.62 9.19 0.09
CA LYS A 43 -2.56 8.34 1.28
C LYS A 43 -2.42 6.85 0.95
N LYS A 44 -3.11 6.38 -0.10
CA LYS A 44 -2.99 4.99 -0.57
C LYS A 44 -1.60 4.73 -1.17
N LEU A 45 -1.05 5.69 -1.90
CA LEU A 45 0.31 5.63 -2.45
C LEU A 45 1.38 5.67 -1.36
N GLU A 46 1.20 6.48 -0.32
CA GLU A 46 2.10 6.54 0.84
C GLU A 46 2.16 5.18 1.57
N ALA A 47 1.02 4.51 1.73
CA ALA A 47 0.99 3.17 2.32
C ALA A 47 1.77 2.14 1.50
N LEU A 48 1.68 2.21 0.17
CA LEU A 48 2.47 1.36 -0.75
C LEU A 48 3.97 1.66 -0.60
N ALA A 49 4.36 2.93 -0.75
CA ALA A 49 5.77 3.34 -0.67
C ALA A 49 6.39 2.93 0.67
N HIS A 50 5.68 3.14 1.78
CA HIS A 50 6.18 2.77 3.11
C HIS A 50 6.37 1.26 3.30
N ALA A 51 5.53 0.43 2.66
CA ALA A 51 5.69 -1.03 2.71
C ALA A 51 6.88 -1.49 1.85
N GLU A 52 7.06 -0.89 0.66
CA GLU A 52 8.20 -1.14 -0.24
C GLU A 52 9.53 -0.74 0.42
N ASP A 53 9.61 0.46 1.00
CA ASP A 53 10.80 0.96 1.70
C ASP A 53 11.20 0.07 2.89
N LYS A 54 10.21 -0.42 3.66
CA LYS A 54 10.46 -1.35 4.76
C LYS A 54 11.01 -2.69 4.27
N LEU A 55 10.45 -3.22 3.19
CA LEU A 55 10.90 -4.48 2.61
C LEU A 55 12.32 -4.33 2.05
N GLU A 56 12.60 -3.25 1.34
CA GLU A 56 13.93 -2.93 0.84
C GLU A 56 14.93 -2.78 2.00
N SER A 57 14.57 -2.03 3.04
CA SER A 57 15.43 -1.86 4.22
C SER A 57 15.73 -3.19 4.91
N LEU A 58 14.72 -4.05 5.08
CA LEU A 58 14.86 -5.37 5.70
C LEU A 58 15.69 -6.35 4.85
N THR A 59 15.58 -6.28 3.53
CA THR A 59 16.33 -7.15 2.62
C THR A 59 17.80 -6.77 2.55
N LYS A 60 18.14 -5.51 2.81
CA LYS A 60 19.52 -5.00 2.91
C LYS A 60 20.23 -5.30 4.24
N LEU A 61 19.51 -5.77 5.27
CA LEU A 61 20.10 -6.26 6.54
C LEU A 61 20.76 -7.63 6.36
#